data_AF-A0A7M2SWQ5-F1
#
_entry.id   AF-A0A7M2SWQ5-F1
#
_cell.length_a   1.000
_cell.length_b   1.000
_cell.length_c   1.000
_cell.angle_alpha   90.00
_cell.angle_beta   90.00
_cell.angle_gamma   90.00
#
_symmetry.space_group_name_H-M   'P 1'
#
loop_
_entity.id
_entity.type
_entity.pdbx_description
1 polymer ?
#
loop_
_entity_poly.entity_id
_entity_poly.type
_entity_poly.pdbx_seq_one_letter_code
_entity_poly.pdbx_strand_id
1 'polypeptide(L)'
;MADPAAAQASVAAAIQEGVAQGGPPGAVDRFFRPVAGDATWDRVPTDLRNRITSNGETLLGMELGTFEAYRPGDSAFAGITTPTHVLVSENSPGVFHEVAAWLSGRAGFEVVRTPGSHTPQFDHPDELVRTIRPLLRGRGRT
;
A
#
# COMPACT_ATOMS: atom_id res chain seq x y z
N MET A 1 7.43 -13.16 -12.36
CA MET A 1 6.56 -11.98 -12.36
C MET A 1 5.15 -12.48 -12.21
N ALA A 2 4.44 -12.07 -11.15
CA ALA A 2 3.01 -12.26 -11.07
C ALA A 2 2.36 -11.56 -12.28
N ASP A 3 1.32 -12.17 -12.85
CA ASP A 3 0.58 -11.54 -13.95
C ASP A 3 -0.15 -10.30 -13.41
N PRO A 4 0.23 -9.07 -13.84
CA PRO A 4 -0.39 -7.84 -13.34
C PRO A 4 -1.90 -7.81 -13.61
N ALA A 5 -2.34 -8.39 -14.74
CA ALA A 5 -3.74 -8.44 -15.10
C ALA A 5 -4.52 -9.37 -14.14
N ALA A 6 -3.92 -10.50 -13.77
CA ALA A 6 -4.51 -11.41 -12.78
C ALA A 6 -4.61 -10.78 -11.39
N ALA A 7 -3.59 -10.02 -10.96
CA ALA A 7 -3.61 -9.30 -9.69
C ALA A 7 -4.71 -8.22 -9.68
N GLN A 8 -4.84 -7.43 -10.75
CA GLN A 8 -5.90 -6.43 -10.92
C GLN A 8 -7.29 -7.08 -10.91
N ALA A 9 -7.47 -8.17 -11.66
CA ALA A 9 -8.74 -8.89 -11.70
C ALA A 9 -9.15 -9.42 -10.31
N SER A 10 -8.20 -9.95 -9.53
CA SER A 10 -8.47 -10.41 -8.16
C SER A 10 -8.90 -9.28 -7.23
N VAL A 11 -8.26 -8.11 -7.33
CA VAL A 11 -8.63 -6.92 -6.55
C VAL A 11 -10.03 -6.43 -6.93
N ALA A 12 -10.30 -6.34 -8.24
CA ALA A 12 -11.60 -5.94 -8.76
C ALA A 12 -12.71 -6.87 -8.26
N ALA A 13 -12.49 -8.20 -8.28
CA ALA A 13 -13.47 -9.17 -7.78
C ALA A 13 -13.79 -8.97 -6.29
N ALA A 14 -12.77 -8.77 -5.44
CA ALA A 14 -12.97 -8.52 -4.01
C ALA A 14 -13.77 -7.24 -3.74
N ILE A 15 -13.49 -6.18 -4.51
CA ILE A 15 -14.21 -4.91 -4.43
C ILE A 15 -15.68 -5.09 -4.83
N GLN A 16 -15.96 -5.77 -5.94
CA GLN A 16 -17.34 -6.02 -6.39
C GLN A 16 -18.14 -6.85 -5.38
N GLU A 17 -17.51 -7.87 -4.78
CA GLU A 17 -18.13 -8.63 -3.69
C GLU A 17 -18.45 -7.73 -2.49
N GLY A 18 -17.53 -6.83 -2.11
CA GLY A 18 -17.73 -5.87 -1.03
C GLY A 18 -18.88 -4.90 -1.31
N VAL A 19 -18.99 -4.39 -2.54
CA VAL A 19 -20.11 -3.53 -2.96
C VAL A 19 -21.44 -4.27 -2.81
N ALA A 20 -21.50 -5.53 -3.25
CA ALA A 20 -22.74 -6.32 -3.18
C ALA A 20 -23.20 -6.57 -1.72
N GLN A 21 -22.26 -6.66 -0.78
CA GLN A 21 -22.56 -6.98 0.62
C GLN A 21 -22.83 -5.75 1.50
N GLY A 22 -22.17 -4.63 1.23
CA GLY A 22 -22.19 -3.47 2.12
C GLY A 22 -22.09 -2.12 1.42
N GLY A 23 -22.33 -2.06 0.10
CA GLY A 23 -22.18 -0.86 -0.69
C GLY A 23 -20.74 -0.33 -0.69
N PRO A 24 -20.54 0.99 -0.90
CA PRO A 24 -19.21 1.59 -0.92
C PRO A 24 -18.35 1.30 0.32
N PRO A 25 -18.87 1.34 1.57
CA PRO A 25 -18.08 0.93 2.73
C PRO A 25 -17.64 -0.53 2.70
N GLY A 26 -18.49 -1.43 2.21
CA GLY A 26 -18.18 -2.85 2.05
C GLY A 26 -17.06 -3.10 1.02
N ALA A 27 -16.99 -2.27 -0.03
CA ALA A 27 -15.91 -2.31 -1.01
C ALA A 27 -14.53 -2.08 -0.36
N VAL A 28 -14.42 -1.05 0.50
CA VAL A 28 -13.18 -0.74 1.21
C VAL A 28 -12.82 -1.84 2.21
N ASP A 29 -13.80 -2.38 2.94
CA ASP A 29 -13.57 -3.48 3.89
C ASP A 29 -12.96 -4.70 3.20
N ARG A 30 -13.54 -5.14 2.07
CA ARG A 30 -13.03 -6.27 1.30
C ARG A 30 -11.70 -5.98 0.61
N PHE A 31 -11.44 -4.74 0.20
CA PHE A 31 -10.16 -4.33 -0.36
C PHE A 31 -9.03 -4.37 0.68
N PHE A 32 -9.29 -3.96 1.93
CA PHE A 32 -8.26 -3.86 2.97
C PHE A 32 -7.86 -5.20 3.59
N ARG A 33 -8.78 -6.16 3.67
CA ARG A 33 -8.53 -7.46 4.32
C ARG A 33 -7.33 -8.24 3.77
N PRO A 34 -7.15 -8.39 2.44
CA PRO A 34 -5.99 -9.09 1.88
C PRO A 34 -4.65 -8.41 2.15
N VAL A 35 -4.64 -7.08 2.32
CA VAL A 35 -3.40 -6.31 2.52
C VAL A 35 -3.03 -6.17 4.00
N ALA A 36 -4.02 -5.99 4.88
CA ALA A 36 -3.80 -5.89 6.32
C ALA A 36 -3.77 -7.25 7.02
N GLY A 37 -4.43 -8.26 6.45
CA GLY A 37 -4.77 -9.52 7.10
C GLY A 37 -6.02 -9.38 7.97
N ASP A 38 -6.91 -10.38 7.91
CA ASP A 38 -8.21 -10.35 8.60
C ASP A 38 -8.10 -10.04 10.09
N ALA A 39 -7.23 -10.77 10.79
CA ALA A 39 -7.06 -10.61 12.23
C ALA A 39 -6.54 -9.21 12.62
N THR A 40 -5.72 -8.58 11.78
CA THR A 40 -5.24 -7.22 12.02
C THR A 40 -6.35 -6.22 11.74
N TRP A 41 -7.06 -6.39 10.62
CA TRP A 41 -8.16 -5.53 10.23
C TRP A 41 -9.30 -5.53 11.25
N ASP A 42 -9.62 -6.69 11.81
CA ASP A 42 -10.67 -6.84 12.84
C ASP A 42 -10.28 -6.19 14.17
N ARG A 43 -8.99 -5.98 14.44
CA ARG A 43 -8.49 -5.29 15.64
C ARG A 43 -8.39 -3.77 15.47
N VAL A 44 -8.54 -3.24 14.25
CA VAL A 44 -8.55 -1.79 14.03
C VAL A 44 -9.70 -1.18 14.84
N PRO A 45 -9.46 -0.09 15.61
CA PRO A 45 -10.50 0.57 16.39
C PRO A 45 -11.70 0.91 15.52
N THR A 46 -12.92 0.69 16.03
CA THR A 46 -14.15 0.80 15.23
C THR A 46 -14.29 2.18 14.59
N ASP A 47 -14.00 3.26 15.31
CA ASP A 47 -14.07 4.62 14.77
C ASP A 47 -13.08 4.85 13.63
N LEU A 48 -11.87 4.29 13.74
CA LEU A 48 -10.87 4.37 12.68
C LEU A 48 -11.31 3.54 11.47
N ARG A 49 -11.81 2.32 11.68
CA ARG A 49 -12.31 1.46 10.61
C ARG A 49 -13.47 2.13 9.87
N ASN A 50 -14.42 2.72 10.58
CA ASN A 50 -15.54 3.47 10.00
C ASN A 50 -15.05 4.68 9.17
N ARG A 51 -14.02 5.38 9.65
CA ARG A 51 -13.42 6.50 8.90
C ARG A 51 -12.65 6.03 7.67
N ILE A 52 -12.04 4.85 7.70
CA ILE A 52 -11.39 4.28 6.52
C ILE A 52 -12.45 3.86 5.50
N THR A 53 -13.46 3.10 5.93
CA THR A 53 -14.50 2.59 5.02
C THR A 53 -15.43 3.69 4.49
N SER A 54 -15.55 4.83 5.17
CA SER A 54 -16.28 5.99 4.63
C SER A 54 -15.67 6.57 3.34
N ASN A 55 -14.43 6.19 2.98
CA ASN A 55 -13.82 6.57 1.71
C ASN A 55 -14.30 5.72 0.51
N GLY A 56 -15.30 4.85 0.69
CA GLY A 56 -15.77 3.96 -0.38
C GLY A 56 -16.20 4.67 -1.66
N GLU A 57 -16.88 5.82 -1.55
CA GLU A 57 -17.27 6.61 -2.73
C GLU A 57 -16.04 7.19 -3.46
N THR A 58 -15.00 7.58 -2.72
CA THR A 58 -13.72 8.02 -3.31
C THR A 58 -13.02 6.87 -4.03
N LEU A 59 -12.90 5.72 -3.36
CA LEU A 59 -12.29 4.53 -3.95
C LEU A 59 -13.01 4.16 -5.27
N LEU A 60 -14.34 4.00 -5.22
CA LEU A 60 -15.13 3.55 -6.36
C LEU A 60 -15.26 4.60 -7.48
N GLY A 61 -15.46 5.87 -7.12
CA GLY A 61 -15.79 6.93 -8.06
C GLY A 61 -14.58 7.66 -8.65
N MET A 62 -13.42 7.62 -7.99
CA MET A 62 -12.25 8.40 -8.39
C MET A 62 -10.99 7.54 -8.58
N GLU A 63 -10.70 6.62 -7.66
CA GLU A 63 -9.41 5.93 -7.62
C GLU A 63 -9.34 4.71 -8.54
N LEU A 64 -10.38 3.87 -8.49
CA LEU A 64 -10.45 2.66 -9.32
C LEU A 64 -10.54 3.01 -10.81
N GLY A 65 -9.77 2.30 -11.62
CA GLY A 65 -9.62 2.57 -13.05
C GLY A 65 -8.74 3.78 -13.40
N THR A 66 -8.42 4.64 -12.44
CA THR A 66 -7.52 5.80 -12.65
C THR A 66 -6.10 5.49 -12.17
N PHE A 67 -5.93 5.14 -10.90
CA PHE A 67 -4.60 5.00 -10.31
C PHE A 67 -3.91 3.69 -10.66
N GLU A 68 -4.68 2.62 -10.91
CA GLU A 68 -4.13 1.30 -11.24
C GLU A 68 -3.28 1.30 -12.52
N ALA A 69 -3.68 2.13 -13.48
CA ALA A 69 -3.00 2.28 -14.77
C ALA A 69 -1.83 3.27 -14.73
N TYR A 70 -1.70 4.04 -13.64
CA TYR A 70 -0.65 5.05 -13.56
C TYR A 70 0.74 4.41 -13.48
N ARG A 71 1.64 4.92 -14.32
CA ARG A 71 3.05 4.54 -14.36
C ARG A 71 3.88 5.84 -14.45
N PRO A 72 4.62 6.21 -13.40
CA PRO A 72 5.45 7.41 -13.45
C PRO A 72 6.54 7.26 -14.53
N GLY A 73 6.68 8.30 -15.35
CA GLY A 73 7.75 8.39 -16.35
C GLY A 73 9.06 8.93 -15.76
N ASP A 74 10.12 8.94 -16.57
CA ASP A 74 11.47 9.32 -16.12
C ASP A 74 11.55 10.75 -15.59
N SER A 75 10.78 11.68 -16.17
CA SER A 75 10.70 13.06 -15.68
C SER A 75 10.11 13.16 -14.27
N ALA A 76 9.18 12.27 -13.91
CA ALA A 76 8.63 12.22 -12.56
C ALA A 76 9.68 11.75 -11.54
N PHE A 77 10.52 10.78 -11.92
CA PHE A 77 11.63 10.33 -11.09
C PHE A 77 12.75 11.37 -10.97
N ALA A 78 13.11 12.02 -12.07
CA ALA A 78 14.13 13.07 -12.09
C ALA A 78 13.78 14.28 -11.19
N GLY A 79 12.49 14.51 -10.94
CA GLY A 79 12.01 15.55 -10.04
C GLY A 79 12.19 15.24 -8.54
N ILE A 80 12.54 14.01 -8.17
CA ILE A 80 12.70 13.60 -6.76
C ILE A 80 14.12 13.96 -6.30
N THR A 81 14.24 15.08 -5.58
CA THR A 81 15.53 15.59 -5.09
C THR A 81 15.80 15.30 -3.61
N THR A 82 14.79 14.83 -2.88
CA THR A 82 14.94 14.47 -1.47
C THR A 82 15.43 13.02 -1.31
N PRO A 83 16.28 12.72 -0.31
CA PRO A 83 16.62 11.33 0.02
C PRO A 83 15.35 10.50 0.25
N THR A 84 15.21 9.43 -0.53
CA THR A 84 13.99 8.61 -0.64
C THR A 84 14.35 7.13 -0.61
N HIS A 85 13.66 6.37 0.25
CA HIS A 85 13.71 4.91 0.27
C HIS A 85 12.34 4.34 -0.09
N VAL A 86 12.33 3.16 -0.69
CA VAL A 86 11.12 2.36 -0.89
C VAL A 86 11.03 1.34 0.23
N LEU A 87 9.99 1.45 1.05
CA LEU A 87 9.72 0.49 2.11
C LEU A 87 8.76 -0.60 1.60
N VAL A 88 9.09 -1.86 1.86
CA VAL A 88 8.18 -2.99 1.62
C VAL A 88 8.19 -3.94 2.82
N SER A 89 7.02 -4.32 3.30
CA SER A 89 6.95 -5.28 4.40
C SER A 89 7.17 -6.70 3.91
N GLU A 90 7.75 -7.55 4.74
CA GLU A 90 8.09 -8.95 4.42
C GLU A 90 6.90 -9.78 3.94
N ASN A 91 5.71 -9.55 4.52
CA ASN A 91 4.48 -10.28 4.19
C ASN A 91 3.54 -9.45 3.32
N SER A 92 4.06 -8.47 2.56
CA SER A 92 3.24 -7.77 1.56
C SER A 92 2.85 -8.74 0.44
N PRO A 93 1.68 -8.56 -0.21
CA PRO A 93 1.38 -9.27 -1.45
C PRO A 93 2.50 -9.11 -2.48
N GLY A 94 2.77 -10.18 -3.25
CA GLY A 94 3.93 -10.27 -4.15
C GLY A 94 4.10 -9.07 -5.10
N VAL A 95 2.99 -8.51 -5.59
CA VAL A 95 2.99 -7.32 -6.46
C VAL A 95 3.75 -6.13 -5.86
N PHE A 96 3.71 -5.95 -4.53
CA PHE A 96 4.40 -4.83 -3.88
C PHE A 96 5.92 -5.05 -3.84
N HIS A 97 6.38 -6.30 -3.73
CA HIS A 97 7.80 -6.61 -3.85
C HIS A 97 8.30 -6.37 -5.27
N GLU A 98 7.50 -6.68 -6.28
CA GLU A 98 7.82 -6.42 -7.68
C GLU A 98 7.87 -4.92 -7.99
N VAL A 99 6.90 -4.15 -7.48
CA VAL A 99 6.92 -2.68 -7.59
C VAL A 99 8.15 -2.08 -6.89
N ALA A 100 8.51 -2.57 -5.70
CA ALA A 100 9.70 -2.09 -5.00
C ALA A 100 10.98 -2.38 -5.78
N ALA A 101 11.11 -3.59 -6.35
CA ALA A 101 12.25 -3.94 -7.21
C ALA A 101 12.29 -3.09 -8.49
N TRP A 102 11.13 -2.83 -9.11
CA TRP A 102 11.02 -1.97 -10.29
C TRP A 102 11.44 -0.53 -9.99
N LEU A 103 10.98 0.05 -8.88
CA LEU A 103 11.36 1.39 -8.44
C LEU A 103 12.86 1.49 -8.17
N SER A 104 13.44 0.48 -7.53
CA SER A 104 14.88 0.42 -7.29
C SER A 104 15.68 0.37 -8.59
N GLY A 105 15.29 -0.52 -9.52
CA GLY A 105 15.97 -0.63 -10.81
C GLY A 105 15.81 0.60 -11.71
N ARG A 106 14.68 1.31 -11.62
CA ARG A 106 14.39 2.46 -12.50
C ARG A 106 14.99 3.77 -11.98
N ALA A 107 14.92 4.01 -10.68
CA ALA A 107 15.26 5.30 -10.07
C ALA A 107 16.43 5.22 -9.08
N GLY A 108 17.01 4.04 -8.87
CA GLY A 108 18.13 3.83 -7.94
C GLY A 108 17.73 3.94 -6.47
N PHE A 109 16.43 3.90 -6.14
CA PHE A 109 15.99 3.97 -4.75
C PHE A 109 16.43 2.73 -3.98
N GLU A 110 16.87 2.94 -2.74
CA GLU A 110 17.13 1.86 -1.80
C GLU A 110 15.81 1.22 -1.38
N VAL A 111 15.74 -0.12 -1.45
CA VAL A 111 14.61 -0.89 -0.94
C VAL A 111 14.92 -1.34 0.48
N VAL A 112 14.12 -0.87 1.43
CA VAL A 112 14.22 -1.25 2.83
C VAL A 112 13.08 -2.21 3.16
N ARG A 113 13.37 -3.26 3.93
CA ARG A 113 12.38 -4.22 4.39
C ARG A 113 12.00 -3.98 5.85
N THR A 114 10.74 -4.21 6.18
CA THR A 114 10.23 -4.22 7.56
C THR A 114 9.42 -5.48 7.82
N PRO A 115 9.44 -6.05 9.03
CA PRO A 115 8.47 -7.06 9.44
C PRO A 115 7.02 -6.57 9.29
N GLY A 116 6.10 -7.50 9.03
CA GLY A 116 4.65 -7.27 9.04
C GLY A 116 3.95 -7.46 7.70
N SER A 117 2.62 -7.25 7.72
CA SER A 117 1.77 -7.20 6.53
C SER A 117 2.02 -5.93 5.71
N HIS A 118 1.26 -5.73 4.64
CA HIS A 118 1.32 -4.49 3.86
C HIS A 118 1.01 -3.24 4.70
N THR A 119 0.36 -3.41 5.85
CA THR A 119 0.07 -2.33 6.80
C THR A 119 0.86 -2.52 8.11
N PRO A 120 2.20 -2.40 8.09
CA PRO A 120 3.04 -2.67 9.26
C PRO A 120 2.76 -1.71 10.43
N GLN A 121 2.16 -0.55 10.17
CA GLN A 121 1.72 0.39 11.21
C GLN A 121 0.61 -0.17 12.11
N PHE A 122 -0.10 -1.24 11.68
CA PHE A 122 -1.16 -1.86 12.48
C PHE A 122 -0.72 -3.13 13.18
N ASP A 123 0.23 -3.89 12.63
CA ASP A 123 0.63 -5.19 13.20
C ASP A 123 2.06 -5.23 13.78
N HIS A 124 2.99 -4.42 13.27
CA HIS A 124 4.39 -4.33 13.73
C HIS A 124 4.85 -2.86 13.84
N PRO A 125 4.14 -2.01 14.60
CA PRO A 125 4.42 -0.56 14.62
C PRO A 125 5.81 -0.22 15.15
N ASP A 126 6.34 -0.98 16.12
CA ASP A 126 7.66 -0.72 16.70
C ASP A 126 8.80 -1.10 15.76
N GLU A 127 8.65 -2.20 15.02
CA GLU A 127 9.55 -2.60 13.94
C GLU A 127 9.54 -1.58 12.80
N LEU A 128 8.35 -1.09 12.40
CA LEU A 128 8.22 -0.05 11.40
C LEU A 128 8.99 1.21 11.82
N VAL A 129 8.78 1.68 13.05
CA VAL A 129 9.47 2.87 13.59
C VAL A 129 10.98 2.66 13.62
N ARG A 130 11.46 1.49 14.08
CA ARG A 130 12.89 1.16 14.07
C ARG A 130 13.47 1.19 12.65
N THR A 131 12.72 0.70 11.67
CA THR A 131 13.13 0.65 10.26
C THR A 131 13.25 2.03 9.63
N ILE A 132 12.29 2.95 9.88
CA ILE A 132 12.28 4.27 9.22
C ILE A 132 13.15 5.32 9.93
N ARG A 133 13.44 5.13 11.22
CA ARG A 133 14.16 6.14 12.03
C ARG A 133 15.55 6.51 11.51
N PRO A 134 16.38 5.60 10.95
CA PRO A 134 17.66 5.96 10.37
C PRO A 134 17.55 6.98 9.23
N LEU A 135 16.53 6.86 8.36
CA LEU A 135 16.31 7.79 7.25
C LEU A 135 16.06 9.22 7.75
N LEU A 136 15.39 9.37 8.90
CA LEU A 136 15.10 10.67 9.50
C LEU A 136 16.35 11.33 10.11
N ARG A 137 17.33 10.54 10.56
CA ARG A 137 18.56 11.03 11.20
C ARG A 137 19.61 11.52 10.21
N GLY A 138 19.53 11.10 8.94
CA GLY A 138 20.42 11.55 7.87
C GLY A 138 20.21 13.01 7.43
N ARG A 139 19.14 13.68 7.86
CA ARG A 139 18.80 15.08 7.49
C ARG A 139 19.46 16.15 8.39
N GLY A 140 20.34 15.78 9.31
CA GLY A 140 20.89 16.68 10.34
C GLY A 140 22.32 17.19 10.14
N ARG A 141 22.90 17.13 8.94
CA ARG A 141 24.25 17.67 8.68
C ARG A 141 24.26 18.50 7.38
N THR A 142 23.93 19.78 7.51
CA THR A 142 24.46 20.86 6.68
C THR A 142 25.30 21.75 7.57
#